data_AF-A0A7W1NER9-F1
#
_entry.id   AF-A0A7W1NER9-F1
#
_cell.length_a   1.000
_cell.length_b   1.000
_cell.length_c   1.000
_cell.angle_alpha   90.00
_cell.angle_beta   90.00
_cell.angle_gamma   90.00
#
_symmetry.space_group_name_H-M   'P 1'
#
loop_
_entity.id
_entity.type
_entity.pdbx_description
1 polymer ?
#
loop_
_entity_poly.entity_id
_entity_poly.type
_entity_poly.pdbx_seq_one_letter_code
_entity_poly.pdbx_strand_id
1 'polypeptide(L)' 'MNEVYAHPDVAAIIALSLREDLRGADDLTCRALVPAGARLSGIVRAKEAGVVCGLPLFAAVFAALGGGVAVTLCAA' A
#
# COMPACT_ATOMS: atom_id res chain seq x y z
N MET A 1 6.13 -16.77 -8.70
CA MET A 1 5.24 -15.59 -8.76
C MET A 1 5.80 -14.35 -8.05
N ASN A 2 6.74 -14.47 -7.10
CA ASN A 2 7.38 -13.31 -6.45
C ASN A 2 8.52 -12.65 -7.25
N GLU A 3 9.12 -13.33 -8.22
CA GLU A 3 10.28 -12.80 -8.96
C GLU A 3 9.98 -11.53 -9.75
N VAL A 4 8.78 -11.41 -10.33
CA VAL A 4 8.37 -10.22 -11.09
C VAL A 4 8.32 -8.97 -10.21
N TYR A 5 7.86 -9.11 -8.96
CA TYR A 5 7.79 -8.00 -8.01
C TYR A 5 9.12 -7.70 -7.31
N ALA A 6 10.11 -8.60 -7.42
CA ALA A 6 11.46 -8.39 -6.92
C ALA A 6 12.34 -7.57 -7.89
N HIS A 7 11.83 -7.23 -9.08
CA HIS A 7 12.57 -6.42 -10.05
C HIS A 7 12.88 -5.03 -9.46
N PRO A 8 14.10 -4.48 -9.62
CA PRO A 8 14.49 -3.20 -9.03
C PRO A 8 13.58 -2.04 -9.42
N ASP A 9 13.07 -2.03 -10.65
CA ASP A 9 12.14 -1.00 -11.12
C ASP A 9 10.85 -0.95 -10.30
N VAL A 10 10.40 -2.08 -9.75
CA VAL A 10 9.19 -2.11 -8.92
C VAL A 10 9.41 -1.29 -7.65
N ALA A 11 10.54 -1.51 -6.96
CA ALA A 11 10.89 -0.72 -5.78
C ALA A 11 11.10 0.76 -6.13
N ALA A 12 11.73 1.06 -7.27
CA ALA A 12 11.94 2.42 -7.74
C ALA A 12 10.61 3.15 -8.03
N ILE A 13 9.66 2.47 -8.67
CA ILE A 13 8.32 3.02 -8.97
C ILE A 13 7.54 3.23 -7.66
N ILE A 14 7.54 2.28 -6.73
CA ILE A 14 6.87 2.45 -5.43
C ILE A 14 7.43 3.69 -4.72
N ALA A 15 8.76 3.81 -4.64
CA ALA A 15 9.39 4.96 -4.00
C ALA A 15 9.06 6.28 -4.72
N LEU A 16 9.03 6.28 -6.06
CA LEU A 16 8.65 7.46 -6.84
C LEU A 16 7.20 7.87 -6.57
N SER A 17 6.25 6.92 -6.58
CA SER A 17 4.84 7.16 -6.29
C SER A 17 4.62 7.68 -4.87
N LEU A 18 5.25 7.08 -3.86
CA LEU A 18 5.14 7.54 -2.47
C LEU A 18 5.70 8.96 -2.28
N ARG A 19 6.82 9.29 -2.95
CA ARG A 19 7.36 10.65 -2.93
C ARG A 19 6.45 11.66 -3.61
N GLU A 20 5.73 11.27 -4.66
CA GLU A 20 4.78 12.15 -5.34
C GLU A 20 3.57 12.45 -4.46
N ASP A 21 2.97 11.41 -3.87
CA ASP A 21 1.78 11.51 -3.01
C ASP A 21 2.08 12.29 -1.71
N LEU A 22 3.17 11.94 -1.03
CA LEU A 22 3.57 12.58 0.23
C LEU A 22 4.37 13.87 0.04
N ARG A 23 4.88 14.14 -1.17
CA ARG A 23 5.74 15.30 -1.51
C ARG A 23 6.93 15.52 -0.57
N GLY A 24 7.43 14.45 0.05
CA GLY A 24 8.50 14.50 1.05
C GLY A 24 8.07 15.04 2.43
N ALA A 25 6.78 15.28 2.64
CA ALA A 25 6.15 15.57 3.91
C ALA A 25 5.42 14.32 4.45
N ASP A 26 4.64 14.48 5.50
CA ASP A 26 3.71 13.48 6.00
C ASP A 26 2.28 13.74 5.52
N ASP A 27 1.39 12.75 5.72
CA ASP A 27 -0.05 12.92 5.49
C ASP A 27 -0.62 13.88 6.56
N LEU A 28 -0.77 15.15 6.19
CA LEU A 28 -1.24 16.21 7.08
C LEU A 28 -2.65 15.94 7.61
N THR A 29 -3.52 15.34 6.80
CA THR A 29 -4.89 15.02 7.19
C THR A 29 -4.89 13.92 8.23
N CYS A 30 -4.14 12.84 8.01
CA CYS A 30 -3.99 11.77 9.01
C CYS A 30 -3.31 12.29 10.29
N ARG A 31 -2.25 13.10 10.19
CA ARG A 31 -1.60 13.66 11.38
C ARG A 31 -2.56 14.52 12.22
N ALA A 32 -3.41 15.31 11.56
CA ALA A 32 -4.34 16.20 12.24
C ALA A 32 -5.55 15.47 12.85
N LEU A 33 -6.00 14.39 12.22
CA LEU A 33 -7.30 13.78 12.52
C LEU A 33 -7.24 12.35 13.08
N VAL A 34 -6.11 11.65 12.93
CA VAL A 34 -5.95 10.26 13.38
C VAL A 34 -5.03 10.23 14.59
N PRO A 35 -5.47 9.74 15.76
CA PRO A 35 -4.61 9.57 16.93
C PRO A 35 -3.41 8.66 16.62
N ALA A 36 -2.21 9.03 17.05
CA ALA A 36 -0.97 8.30 16.74
C ALA A 36 -0.99 6.81 17.15
N GLY A 37 -1.76 6.44 18.18
CA GLY A 37 -1.90 5.07 18.66
C GLY A 37 -3.02 4.26 18.00
N ALA A 38 -3.78 4.85 17.06
CA ALA A 38 -4.92 4.20 16.45
C ALA A 38 -4.53 2.88 15.76
N ARG A 39 -5.43 1.90 15.84
CA ARG A 39 -5.37 0.66 15.05
C ARG A 39 -6.59 0.64 14.16
N LEU A 40 -6.35 0.47 12.87
CA LEU A 40 -7.38 0.55 11.85
C LEU A 40 -7.43 -0.77 11.09
N SER A 41 -8.61 -1.12 10.59
CA SER A 41 -8.83 -2.22 9.66
C SER A 41 -9.63 -1.71 8.48
N GLY A 42 -9.33 -2.18 7.28
CA GLY A 42 -10.05 -1.80 6.06
C GLY A 42 -10.17 -2.97 5.10
N ILE A 43 -11.10 -2.86 4.16
CA ILE A 43 -11.32 -3.85 3.09
C ILE A 43 -11.23 -3.12 1.76
N VAL A 44 -10.36 -3.61 0.88
CA VAL A 44 -10.36 -3.19 -0.53
C VAL A 44 -11.36 -4.06 -1.28
N ARG A 45 -12.43 -3.44 -1.79
CA ARG A 45 -13.50 -4.12 -2.54
C ARG A 45 -13.50 -3.65 -3.99
N ALA A 46 -13.45 -4.59 -4.92
CA ALA A 46 -13.70 -4.32 -6.33
C ALA A 46 -15.12 -3.79 -6.49
N LYS A 47 -15.26 -2.61 -7.11
CA LYS A 47 -16.56 -1.95 -7.32
C LYS A 47 -17.27 -2.46 -8.58
N GLU A 48 -16.57 -3.22 -9.42
CA GLU A 48 -17.03 -3.75 -10.69
C GLU A 48 -16.39 -5.12 -10.96
N ALA A 49 -16.93 -5.87 -11.92
CA ALA A 49 -16.40 -7.18 -12.31
C ALA A 49 -15.06 -7.03 -13.05
N GLY A 50 -14.11 -7.92 -12.78
CA GLY A 50 -12.80 -7.91 -13.44
C GLY A 50 -11.85 -8.98 -12.91
N VAL A 51 -10.63 -8.99 -13.45
CA VAL A 51 -9.54 -9.85 -12.98
C VAL A 51 -8.66 -9.06 -12.03
N VAL A 52 -8.52 -9.54 -10.80
CA VAL A 52 -7.63 -8.93 -9.80
C VAL A 52 -6.19 -9.35 -10.08
N CYS A 53 -5.29 -8.38 -10.21
CA CYS A 53 -3.85 -8.59 -10.33
C CYS A 53 -3.10 -7.61 -9.41
N GLY A 54 -1.81 -7.86 -9.14
CA GLY A 54 -1.01 -6.93 -8.34
C GLY A 54 -1.15 -7.06 -6.81
N LEU A 55 -1.78 -8.12 -6.29
CA LEU A 55 -1.92 -8.30 -4.84
C LEU A 55 -0.58 -8.31 -4.07
N PRO A 56 0.50 -8.96 -4.56
CA PRO A 56 1.80 -8.86 -3.89
C PRO A 56 2.40 -7.44 -3.96
N LEU A 57 2.17 -6.71 -5.07
CA LEU A 57 2.58 -5.31 -5.20
C LEU A 57 1.87 -4.42 -4.18
N PHE A 58 0.57 -4.64 -3.99
CA PHE A 58 -0.23 -3.92 -3.00
C PHE A 58 0.35 -4.06 -1.59
N ALA A 59 0.75 -5.28 -1.20
CA ALA A 59 1.44 -5.52 0.07
C ALA A 59 2.83 -4.84 0.13
N ALA A 60 3.57 -4.81 -0.99
CA ALA A 60 4.90 -4.19 -1.05
C ALA A 60 4.85 -2.67 -0.81
N VAL A 61 3.78 -1.98 -1.20
CA VAL A 61 3.61 -0.54 -0.91
C VAL A 61 3.57 -0.28 0.59
N PHE A 62 2.82 -1.08 1.36
CA PHE A 62 2.80 -0.95 2.83
C PHE A 62 4.13 -1.32 3.48
N ALA A 63 4.84 -2.30 2.93
CA ALA A 63 6.18 -2.63 3.39
C ALA A 63 7.15 -1.44 3.22
N ALA A 64 7.06 -0.70 2.11
CA ALA A 64 7.86 0.50 1.86
C ALA A 64 7.56 1.66 2.82
N LEU A 65 6.37 1.69 3.44
CA LEU A 65 5.96 2.68 4.45
C LEU A 65 6.35 2.30 5.90
N GLY A 66 7.19 1.27 6.10
CA GLY A 66 7.67 0.87 7.42
C GLY A 66 7.01 -0.38 8.02
N GLY A 67 6.15 -1.09 7.25
CA GLY A 67 5.81 -2.49 7.53
C GLY A 67 4.82 -2.76 8.68
N GLY A 68 3.95 -1.81 9.04
CA GLY A 68 2.98 -1.96 10.13
C GLY A 68 1.59 -2.49 9.75
N VAL A 69 1.41 -2.93 8.50
CA VAL A 69 0.09 -3.31 7.96
C VAL A 69 0.08 -4.78 7.55
N ALA A 70 -0.86 -5.54 8.13
CA ALA A 70 -1.13 -6.91 7.71
C ALA A 70 -2.12 -6.91 6.54
N VAL A 71 -1.73 -7.53 5.42
CA VAL A 71 -2.58 -7.68 4.24
C VAL A 71 -3.02 -9.14 4.13
N THR A 72 -4.33 -9.36 4.12
CA THR A 72 -4.94 -10.69 3.93
C THR A 72 -5.73 -10.70 2.63
N LEU A 73 -5.53 -11.73 1.82
CA LEU A 73 -6.34 -11.92 0.62
C LEU A 73 -7.75 -12.37 1.02
N CYS A 74 -8.73 -11.51 0.75
CA CYS A 74 -10.13 -11.84 0.87
C CYS A 74 -10.62 -12.39 -0.48
N ALA A 75 -10.40 -13.67 -0.74
CA ALA A 75 -11.06 -14.37 -1.84
C ALA A 75 -12.44 -14.86 -1.36
N ALA A 76 -13.48 -14.59 -2.16
CA ALA A 76 -14.79 -15.23 -2.02
C ALA A 76 -14.89 -16.39 -3.00
#